data_AF-J5MCQ5-F1
#
_entry.id   AF-J5MCQ5-F1
#
_cell.length_a   1.000
_cell.length_b   1.000
_cell.length_c   1.000
_cell.angle_alpha   90.00
_cell.angle_beta   90.00
_cell.angle_gamma   90.00
#
_symmetry.space_group_name_H-M   'P 1'
#
loop_
_entity.id
_entity.type
_entity.pdbx_description
1 polymer ?
#
loop_
_entity_poly.entity_id
_entity_poly.type
_entity_poly.pdbx_seq_one_letter_code
_entity_poly.pdbx_strand_id
1 'polypeptide(L)'
;MPRLRHYETTPPREAKLFRNNKSQAVRIPADFELPGDRVMIHRDGDRLIIEPVRRKNLLDVLAGLQPLSPEDLFPDVDETLLPAKDIDLWPAFICWTPTSCPCSKPEGRCRSTHR
;
A
#
# COMPACT_ATOMS: atom_id res chain seq x y z
N MET A 1 -17.09 2.08 -18.78
CA MET A 1 -17.98 3.08 -18.16
C MET A 1 -17.34 3.57 -16.87
N PRO A 2 -16.83 4.82 -16.79
CA PRO A 2 -16.28 5.32 -15.54
C PRO A 2 -17.44 5.53 -14.56
N ARG A 3 -17.34 4.99 -13.34
CA ARG A 3 -18.29 5.27 -12.26
C ARG A 3 -18.26 6.78 -12.01
N LEU A 4 -19.39 7.46 -12.29
CA LEU A 4 -19.67 8.79 -11.78
C LEU A 4 -19.59 8.67 -10.26
N ARG A 5 -18.50 9.15 -9.66
CA ARG A 5 -18.42 9.26 -8.21
C ARG A 5 -19.57 10.16 -7.81
N HIS A 6 -20.49 9.64 -7.01
CA HIS A 6 -21.54 10.45 -6.43
C HIS A 6 -20.84 11.58 -5.68
N TYR A 7 -21.01 12.81 -6.18
CA TYR A 7 -20.73 14.01 -5.40
C TYR A 7 -21.85 14.06 -4.37
N GLU A 8 -21.67 13.37 -3.26
CA GLU A 8 -22.52 13.57 -2.10
C GLU A 8 -22.25 14.99 -1.62
N THR A 9 -23.13 15.91 -2.05
CA THR A 9 -23.11 17.31 -1.65
C THR A 9 -23.34 17.36 -0.15
N THR A 10 -22.26 17.36 0.63
CA THR A 10 -22.34 17.64 2.06
C THR A 10 -22.87 19.08 2.20
N PRO A 11 -23.96 19.31 2.95
CA PRO A 11 -24.53 20.64 3.08
C PRO A 11 -23.48 21.61 3.66
N PRO A 12 -23.40 22.86 3.17
CA PRO A 12 -22.41 23.82 3.64
C PRO A 12 -22.59 24.06 5.15
N ARG A 13 -21.48 24.00 5.91
CA ARG A 13 -21.47 24.36 7.34
C ARG A 13 -20.77 25.69 7.54
N GLU A 14 -21.38 26.54 8.36
CA GLU A 14 -20.74 27.76 8.84
C GLU A 14 -19.72 27.40 9.92
N ALA A 15 -18.49 27.88 9.76
CA ALA A 15 -17.41 27.68 10.71
C ALA A 15 -16.87 29.02 11.21
N LYS A 16 -16.59 29.11 12.50
CA LYS A 16 -16.03 30.33 13.11
C LYS A 16 -14.54 30.45 12.80
N LEU A 17 -14.15 31.60 12.27
CA LEU A 17 -12.76 31.98 12.08
C LEU A 17 -12.13 32.39 13.42
N PHE A 18 -10.90 31.92 13.66
CA PHE A 18 -10.12 32.30 14.83
C PHE A 18 -8.71 32.75 14.42
N ARG A 19 -8.05 33.51 15.29
CA ARG A 19 -6.66 33.94 15.11
C ARG A 19 -5.75 33.04 15.94
N ASN A 20 -4.70 32.51 15.31
CA ASN A 20 -3.58 31.86 15.98
C ASN A 20 -2.36 32.78 15.84
N ASN A 21 -2.07 33.57 16.87
CA ASN A 21 -1.05 34.61 16.83
C ASN A 21 -1.24 35.58 15.64
N LYS A 22 -0.39 35.48 14.62
CA LYS A 22 -0.43 36.32 13.41
C LYS A 22 -1.21 35.68 12.25
N SER A 23 -1.56 34.40 12.33
CA SER A 23 -2.27 33.67 11.28
C SER A 23 -3.76 33.54 11.59
N GLN A 24 -4.57 33.43 10.54
CA GLN A 24 -5.98 33.10 10.62
C GLN A 24 -6.16 31.60 10.44
N ALA A 25 -7.07 31.00 11.20
CA ALA A 25 -7.34 29.57 11.16
C ALA A 25 -8.84 29.29 11.23
N VAL A 26 -9.23 28.17 10.64
CA VAL A 26 -10.59 27.61 10.69
C VAL A 26 -10.50 26.19 11.25
N ARG A 27 -11.42 25.81 12.14
CA ARG A 27 -11.52 24.42 12.59
C ARG A 27 -12.31 23.67 11.55
N ILE A 28 -11.73 22.63 10.98
CA ILE A 28 -12.40 21.78 9.99
C ILE A 28 -13.27 20.79 10.77
N PRO A 29 -14.62 20.80 10.60
CA PRO A 29 -15.49 19.79 11.20
C PRO A 29 -15.18 18.40 10.62
N ALA A 30 -15.46 17.33 11.37
CA ALA A 30 -15.17 15.95 10.96
C ALA A 30 -15.78 15.57 9.59
N ASP A 31 -16.96 16.10 9.25
CA ASP A 31 -17.60 15.87 7.95
C ASP A 31 -16.77 16.38 6.75
N PHE A 32 -15.88 17.35 6.98
CA PHE A 32 -15.04 17.98 5.96
C PHE A 32 -13.55 17.65 6.14
N GLU A 33 -13.23 16.64 6.95
CA GLU A 33 -11.85 16.24 7.19
C GLU A 33 -11.17 15.79 5.89
N LEU A 34 -10.03 16.40 5.58
CA LEU A 34 -9.26 16.09 4.38
C LEU A 34 -8.27 14.96 4.68
N PRO A 35 -8.07 14.03 3.74
CA PRO A 35 -7.09 12.95 3.94
C PRO A 35 -5.66 13.49 3.87
N GLY A 36 -4.83 13.10 4.84
CA GLY A 36 -3.39 13.37 4.90
C GLY A 36 -3.02 14.59 5.74
N ASP A 37 -1.71 14.84 5.88
CA ASP A 37 -1.19 15.85 6.81
C ASP A 37 -0.93 17.23 6.17
N ARG A 38 -1.05 17.32 4.84
CA ARG A 38 -0.69 18.52 4.07
C ARG A 38 -1.78 18.89 3.10
N VAL A 39 -2.05 20.19 3.01
CA VAL A 39 -3.05 20.78 2.11
C VAL A 39 -2.43 21.90 1.28
N MET A 40 -2.89 22.03 0.04
CA MET A 40 -2.64 23.16 -0.84
C MET A 40 -3.81 24.13 -0.71
N ILE A 41 -3.52 25.43 -0.69
CA ILE A 41 -4.52 26.47 -0.55
C ILE A 41 -4.45 27.38 -1.78
N HIS A 42 -5.57 27.50 -2.48
CA HIS A 42 -5.75 28.37 -3.63
C HIS A 42 -6.82 29.42 -3.31
N ARG A 43 -6.65 30.63 -3.83
CA ARG A 43 -7.66 31.68 -3.71
C ARG A 43 -8.24 31.98 -5.08
N ASP A 44 -9.55 31.82 -5.21
CA ASP A 44 -10.32 32.15 -6.41
C ASP A 44 -11.33 33.25 -6.06
N GLY A 45 -10.93 34.50 -6.29
CA GLY A 45 -11.67 35.69 -5.85
C GLY A 45 -11.91 35.71 -4.34
N ASP A 46 -13.17 35.53 -3.94
CA ASP A 46 -13.61 35.51 -2.55
C ASP A 46 -13.69 34.09 -1.96
N ARG A 47 -13.33 33.07 -2.73
CA ARG A 47 -13.34 31.67 -2.30
C ARG A 47 -11.93 31.21 -1.98
N LEU A 48 -11.81 30.49 -0.87
CA LEU A 48 -10.58 29.78 -0.51
C LEU A 48 -10.81 28.29 -0.80
N ILE A 49 -10.04 27.74 -1.73
CA ILE A 49 -10.10 26.34 -2.14
C ILE A 49 -8.95 25.62 -1.44
N ILE A 50 -9.26 24.59 -0.67
CA ILE A 50 -8.28 23.80 0.08
C ILE A 50 -8.32 22.38 -0.47
N GLU A 51 -7.17 21.88 -0.95
CA GLU A 51 -7.06 20.55 -1.54
C GLU A 51 -5.97 19.74 -0.83
N PRO A 52 -6.15 18.43 -0.62
CA PRO A 52 -5.12 17.59 -0.03
C PRO A 52 -3.93 17.45 -0.99
N VAL A 53 -2.71 17.62 -0.48
CA VAL A 53 -1.50 17.37 -1.27
C VAL A 53 -1.34 15.87 -1.44
N ARG A 54 -1.75 15.35 -2.60
CA ARG A 54 -1.48 13.96 -2.97
C ARG A 54 0.01 13.83 -3.23
N ARG A 55 0.71 13.03 -2.41
CA ARG A 55 2.03 12.51 -2.82
C ARG A 55 1.81 11.72 -4.10
N LYS A 56 2.71 11.88 -5.08
CA LYS A 56 2.67 11.11 -6.34
C LYS A 56 2.46 9.65 -5.98
N ASN A 57 1.40 9.04 -6.52
CA ASN A 57 1.18 7.62 -6.34
C ASN A 57 2.38 6.89 -6.96
N LEU A 58 2.77 5.72 -6.43
CA LEU A 58 3.80 4.90 -7.08
C LEU A 58 3.47 4.71 -8.57
N LEU A 59 2.17 4.62 -8.91
CA LEU A 59 1.68 4.58 -10.28
C LEU A 59 2.05 5.83 -11.11
N ASP A 60 1.95 7.03 -10.55
CA ASP A 60 2.32 8.28 -11.24
C ASP A 60 3.84 8.36 -11.46
N VAL A 61 4.62 7.78 -10.54
CA VAL A 61 6.08 7.69 -10.67
C VAL A 61 6.45 6.70 -11.77
N LEU A 62 5.87 5.49 -11.75
CA LEU A 62 6.10 4.46 -12.76
C LEU A 62 5.68 4.92 -14.16
N ALA A 63 4.55 5.62 -14.28
CA ALA A 63 4.07 6.17 -15.55
C ALA A 63 4.99 7.26 -16.13
N GLY A 64 5.81 7.90 -15.29
CA GLY A 64 6.76 8.93 -15.71
C GLY A 64 8.17 8.42 -16.01
N LEU A 65 8.44 7.11 -15.88
CA LEU A 65 9.75 6.54 -16.18
C LEU A 65 9.99 6.51 -17.70
N GLN A 66 11.16 7.02 -18.11
CA GLN A 66 11.62 6.93 -19.49
C GLN A 66 12.43 5.64 -19.70
N PRO A 67 12.46 5.08 -20.93
CA PRO A 67 13.35 3.97 -21.26
C PRO A 67 14.80 4.32 -20.95
N LEU A 68 15.55 3.35 -20.42
CA LEU A 68 16.99 3.49 -20.21
C LEU A 68 17.70 3.61 -21.56
N SER A 69 18.76 4.42 -21.61
CA SER A 69 19.61 4.52 -22.78
C SER A 69 20.51 3.28 -22.92
N PRO A 70 21.07 3.01 -24.11
CA PRO A 70 21.90 1.83 -24.36
C PRO A 70 23.11 1.70 -23.42
N GLU A 71 23.67 2.81 -22.98
CA GLU A 71 24.79 2.88 -22.02
C GLU A 71 24.40 2.51 -20.58
N ASP A 72 23.11 2.62 -20.22
CA ASP A 72 22.57 2.28 -18.90
C ASP A 72 21.88 0.91 -18.88
N LEU A 73 21.96 0.15 -19.98
CA LEU A 73 21.48 -1.22 -20.02
C LEU A 73 22.30 -2.08 -19.05
N PHE A 74 21.59 -2.95 -18.33
CA PHE A 74 22.24 -3.93 -17.47
C PHE A 74 23.14 -4.82 -18.34
N PRO A 75 24.38 -5.12 -17.91
CA PRO A 75 25.20 -6.13 -18.56
C PRO A 75 24.49 -7.48 -18.51
N ASP A 76 24.88 -8.41 -19.38
CA ASP A 76 24.38 -9.78 -19.31
C ASP A 76 24.83 -10.41 -17.97
N VAL A 77 23.90 -10.44 -17.01
CA VAL A 77 24.16 -10.98 -15.67
C VAL A 77 24.12 -12.50 -15.66
N ASP A 78 23.58 -13.12 -16.71
CA ASP A 78 23.39 -14.58 -16.79
C ASP A 78 24.72 -15.31 -17.08
N GLU A 79 25.73 -14.61 -17.62
CA GLU A 79 27.06 -15.18 -17.94
C GLU A 79 27.75 -15.84 -16.74
N THR A 80 27.50 -15.33 -15.53
CA THR A 80 28.13 -15.80 -14.29
C THR A 80 27.20 -16.60 -13.39
N LEU A 81 25.93 -16.74 -13.79
CA LEU A 81 24.97 -17.49 -13.01
C LEU A 81 25.29 -18.98 -13.07
N LEU A 82 25.39 -19.58 -11.90
CA LEU A 82 25.32 -21.03 -11.80
C LEU A 82 23.95 -21.49 -12.33
N PRO A 83 23.87 -22.70 -12.91
CA PRO A 83 22.59 -23.27 -13.31
C PRO A 83 21.60 -23.19 -12.15
N ALA A 84 20.35 -22.82 -12.47
CA ALA A 84 19.29 -22.77 -11.49
C ALA A 84 19.22 -24.10 -10.74
N LYS A 85 19.25 -24.05 -9.41
CA LYS A 85 19.05 -25.25 -8.61
C LYS A 85 17.62 -25.72 -8.83
N ASP A 86 17.45 -27.01 -9.06
CA ASP A 86 16.15 -27.64 -8.95
C ASP A 86 15.60 -27.35 -7.55
N ILE A 87 14.41 -26.77 -7.54
CA ILE A 87 13.63 -26.59 -6.32
C ILE A 87 12.68 -27.75 -6.28
N ASP A 88 12.85 -28.61 -5.29
CA ASP A 88 11.81 -29.56 -4.89
C ASP A 88 10.60 -28.73 -4.44
N LEU A 89 9.66 -28.52 -5.36
CA LEU A 89 8.34 -28.01 -5.04
C LEU A 89 7.68 -29.08 -4.19
N TRP A 90 7.93 -29.02 -2.88
CA TRP A 90 7.33 -29.92 -1.93
C TRP A 90 5.82 -29.86 -2.14
N PRO A 91 5.15 -30.95 -2.54
CA PRO A 91 3.71 -30.96 -2.67
C PRO A 91 3.17 -30.66 -1.28
N ALA A 92 2.53 -29.50 -1.16
CA ALA A 92 2.02 -28.95 0.08
C ALA A 92 1.32 -30.02 0.93
N PHE A 93 2.04 -30.54 1.93
CA PHE A 93 1.46 -30.92 3.20
C PHE A 93 2.03 -29.96 4.23
N ILE A 94 1.56 -28.72 4.14
CA ILE A 94 1.57 -27.81 5.28
C ILE A 94 0.66 -28.47 6.31
N CYS A 95 1.25 -29.19 7.25
CA CYS A 95 0.54 -29.70 8.42
C CYS A 95 0.32 -28.50 9.35
N TRP A 96 -0.74 -27.72 9.09
CA TRP A 96 -1.11 -26.54 9.88
C TRP A 96 -1.89 -26.91 11.16
N THR A 97 -1.99 -28.20 11.50
CA THR A 97 -2.61 -28.66 12.75
C THR A 97 -1.74 -29.72 13.43
N PRO A 98 -1.63 -29.74 14.78
CA PRO A 98 -0.74 -30.66 15.49
C PRO A 98 -1.15 -32.15 15.45
N THR A 99 -2.27 -32.50 14.80
CA THR A 99 -2.97 -33.77 15.10
C THR A 99 -3.03 -34.77 13.96
N SER A 100 -2.37 -34.53 12.82
CA SER A 100 -2.43 -35.48 11.71
C SER A 100 -1.13 -35.57 10.92
N CYS A 101 -0.08 -36.06 11.58
CA CYS A 101 1.00 -36.75 10.87
C CYS A 101 0.55 -38.18 10.58
N PRO A 102 0.37 -38.60 9.31
CA PRO A 102 0.31 -40.02 9.01
C PRO A 102 1.73 -40.56 9.16
N CYS A 103 1.97 -41.27 10.25
CA CYS A 103 3.23 -41.95 10.51
C CYS A 103 3.37 -43.11 9.51
N SER A 104 3.91 -42.84 8.32
CA SER A 104 4.35 -43.88 7.40
C SER A 104 5.81 -44.21 7.69
N LYS A 105 6.03 -45.18 8.58
CA LYS A 105 7.26 -45.98 8.52
C LYS A 105 6.94 -47.47 8.59
N PRO A 106 7.50 -48.28 7.68
CA PRO A 106 7.42 -49.72 7.76
C PRO A 106 8.33 -50.20 8.90
N GLU A 107 7.80 -51.12 9.70
CA GLU A 107 8.54 -52.03 10.60
C GLU A 107 9.42 -51.38 11.68
N GLY A 108 8.84 -51.13 12.87
CA GLY A 108 9.62 -50.77 14.05
C GLY A 108 8.84 -50.26 15.26
N ARG A 109 8.00 -51.12 15.86
CA ARG A 109 7.41 -51.08 17.23
C ARG A 109 7.44 -49.72 17.98
N CYS A 110 6.30 -49.02 18.02
CA CYS A 110 6.03 -47.93 18.96
C CYS A 110 5.99 -48.45 20.41
N ARG A 111 6.89 -47.96 21.26
CA ARG A 111 6.86 -48.22 22.71
C ARG A 111 6.19 -47.03 23.38
N SER A 112 4.95 -47.21 23.85
CA SER A 112 4.29 -46.24 24.73
C SER A 112 4.87 -46.39 26.13
N THR A 113 5.63 -45.40 26.59
CA THR A 113 5.87 -45.21 28.02
C THR A 113 5.18 -43.93 28.44
N HIS A 114 3.98 -44.09 29.01
CA HIS A 114 3.39 -43.08 29.88
C HIS A 114 4.20 -43.05 31.19
N ARG A 115 4.86 -41.93 31.46
CA ARG A 115 4.81 -41.27 32.78
C ARG A 115 5.22 -39.81 32.65
#